data_AF-A0A350QRP4-F1
#
_entry.id   AF-A0A350QRP4-F1
#
_cell.length_a   1.000
_cell.length_b   1.000
_cell.length_c   1.000
_cell.angle_alpha   90.00
_cell.angle_beta   90.00
_cell.angle_gamma   90.00
#
_symmetry.space_group_name_H-M   'P 1'
#
loop_
_entity.id
_entity.type
_entity.pdbx_description
1 polymer ?
#
loop_
_entity_poly.entity_id
_entity_poly.type
_entity_poly.pdbx_seq_one_letter_code
_entity_poly.pdbx_strand_id
1 'polypeptide(L)'
;MPEHRHHFVLSSLILALTCLLPGEPAEGQNYIEVNPFDSSVRALKAAIEPTRDGSNHKILLALRQLRDSDLTPLFEDLLDSNQPLLRIDALLALNELETGEAVELRPILTRFNQRERLIAISALIDLDLLELPQARTVLDIEDLSEVEELMLLAHIIGTGEDTGLGSRIRPLLEMDDPATRMIAALLLAEIGEPEHLQREMEAFQELDSQTKVLVGTALIDLANWHPTREGLTILGMATSDTDFVRSLRLAAADAALACECPEGIEIW
;
A
#
# COMPACT_ATOMS: atom_id res chain seq x y z
N MET A 1 -67.25 32.97 -11.36
CA MET A 1 -66.85 34.26 -12.00
C MET A 1 -67.06 35.33 -10.95
N PRO A 2 -66.15 36.30 -10.65
CA PRO A 2 -64.85 36.65 -11.25
C PRO A 2 -63.83 37.22 -10.20
N GLU A 3 -62.95 36.43 -9.55
CA GLU A 3 -61.99 37.05 -8.57
C GLU A 3 -60.51 36.70 -8.76
N HIS A 4 -60.13 35.79 -9.65
CA HIS A 4 -58.72 35.38 -9.80
C HIS A 4 -57.90 36.12 -10.87
N ARG A 5 -58.46 37.15 -11.54
CA ARG A 5 -57.73 37.87 -12.61
C ARG A 5 -56.99 39.14 -12.15
N HIS A 6 -57.21 39.64 -10.94
CA HIS A 6 -56.59 40.90 -10.49
C HIS A 6 -55.23 40.73 -9.80
N HIS A 7 -54.92 39.56 -9.24
CA HIS A 7 -53.64 39.35 -8.56
C HIS A 7 -52.46 39.14 -9.51
N PHE A 8 -52.69 38.58 -10.71
CA PHE A 8 -51.59 38.27 -11.64
C PHE A 8 -51.00 39.52 -12.33
N VAL A 9 -51.82 40.56 -12.53
CA VAL A 9 -51.37 41.81 -13.19
C VAL A 9 -50.59 42.70 -12.21
N LEU A 10 -50.95 42.69 -10.92
CA LEU A 10 -50.25 43.47 -9.90
C LEU A 10 -48.85 42.93 -9.57
N SER A 11 -48.66 41.61 -9.55
CA SER A 11 -47.35 41.00 -9.31
C SER A 11 -46.37 41.24 -10.46
N SER A 12 -46.86 41.28 -11.70
CA SER A 12 -46.03 41.51 -12.89
C SER A 12 -45.55 42.97 -13.00
N LEU A 13 -46.33 43.92 -12.49
CA LEU A 13 -45.96 45.35 -12.52
C LEU A 13 -44.88 45.69 -11.47
N ILE A 14 -44.87 45.01 -10.32
CA ILE A 14 -43.84 45.21 -9.28
C ILE A 14 -42.49 44.67 -9.75
N LEU A 15 -42.46 43.55 -10.48
CA LEU A 15 -41.21 42.97 -10.99
C LEU A 15 -40.59 43.81 -12.13
N ALA A 16 -41.41 44.51 -12.92
CA ALA A 16 -40.92 45.39 -13.97
C ALA A 16 -40.38 46.73 -13.42
N LEU A 17 -40.88 47.19 -12.26
CA LEU A 17 -40.46 48.46 -11.66
C LEU A 17 -39.12 48.34 -10.91
N THR A 18 -38.74 47.16 -10.42
CA THR A 18 -37.44 46.93 -9.75
C THR A 18 -36.26 46.86 -10.71
N CYS A 19 -36.48 46.55 -12.00
CA CYS A 19 -35.42 46.53 -13.02
C CYS A 19 -35.04 47.92 -13.58
N LEU A 20 -35.76 48.98 -13.20
CA LEU A 20 -35.49 50.36 -13.66
C LEU A 20 -34.80 51.24 -12.61
N LEU A 21 -34.47 50.68 -11.44
CA LEU A 21 -33.63 51.38 -10.48
C LEU A 21 -32.19 51.39 -11.03
N PRO A 22 -31.56 52.56 -11.18
CA PRO A 22 -30.14 52.65 -11.49
C PRO A 22 -29.38 52.00 -10.34
N GLY A 23 -28.94 50.76 -10.55
CA GLY A 23 -28.03 50.09 -9.65
C GLY A 23 -26.77 50.94 -9.53
N GLU A 24 -26.33 51.19 -8.30
CA GLU A 24 -24.99 51.68 -8.04
C GLU A 24 -24.01 50.82 -8.86
N PRO A 25 -23.00 51.44 -9.51
CA PRO A 25 -22.00 50.66 -10.23
C PRO A 25 -21.47 49.62 -9.26
N ALA A 26 -21.61 48.34 -9.64
CA ALA A 26 -21.04 47.25 -8.86
C ALA A 26 -19.59 47.63 -8.57
N GLU A 27 -19.27 47.90 -7.29
CA GLU A 27 -17.91 48.06 -6.84
C GLU A 27 -17.16 46.86 -7.38
N GLY A 28 -16.21 47.12 -8.27
CA GLY A 28 -15.44 46.08 -8.95
C GLY A 28 -14.97 45.12 -7.89
N GLN A 29 -15.49 43.89 -7.94
CA GLN A 29 -14.95 42.80 -7.15
C GLN A 29 -13.44 42.86 -7.38
N ASN A 30 -12.69 43.15 -6.32
CA ASN A 30 -11.25 43.08 -6.34
C ASN A 30 -10.91 41.63 -6.69
N TYR A 31 -10.79 41.36 -7.99
CA TYR A 31 -10.11 40.18 -8.50
C TYR A 31 -8.66 40.38 -8.07
N ILE A 32 -8.37 39.96 -6.84
CA ILE A 32 -7.00 39.69 -6.43
C ILE A 32 -6.48 38.79 -7.55
N GLU A 33 -5.44 39.24 -8.23
CA GLU A 33 -4.80 38.51 -9.32
C GLU A 33 -4.23 37.23 -8.69
N VAL A 34 -5.06 36.17 -8.64
CA VAL A 34 -4.66 34.89 -8.07
C VAL A 34 -3.77 34.23 -9.11
N ASN A 35 -2.57 33.86 -8.72
CA ASN A 35 -1.68 33.10 -9.58
C ASN A 35 -2.44 31.86 -10.11
N PRO A 36 -2.49 31.64 -11.43
CA PRO A 36 -3.14 30.47 -12.01
C PRO A 36 -2.62 29.15 -11.43
N PHE A 37 -1.33 29.08 -11.10
CA PHE A 37 -0.72 27.93 -10.42
C PHE A 37 -1.37 27.68 -9.05
N ASP A 38 -1.43 28.70 -8.19
CA ASP A 38 -2.05 28.58 -6.85
C ASP A 38 -3.53 28.19 -6.93
N SER A 39 -4.23 28.67 -7.97
CA SER A 39 -5.63 28.31 -8.22
C SER A 39 -5.77 26.83 -8.64
N SER A 40 -4.90 26.35 -9.51
CA SER A 40 -4.85 24.94 -9.94
C SER A 40 -4.48 24.02 -8.78
N VAL A 41 -3.47 24.37 -7.97
CA VAL A 41 -3.08 23.60 -6.78
C VAL A 41 -4.24 23.54 -5.79
N ARG A 42 -4.94 24.65 -5.55
CA ARG A 42 -6.12 24.66 -4.67
C ARG A 42 -7.26 23.80 -5.21
N ALA A 43 -7.52 23.85 -6.51
CA ALA A 43 -8.54 23.01 -7.15
C ALA A 43 -8.19 21.52 -7.08
N LEU A 44 -6.92 21.17 -7.29
CA LEU A 44 -6.42 19.80 -7.14
C LEU A 44 -6.55 19.33 -5.69
N LYS A 45 -6.12 20.14 -4.71
CA LYS A 45 -6.28 19.82 -3.28
C LYS A 45 -7.75 19.57 -2.92
N ALA A 46 -8.66 20.43 -3.38
CA ALA A 46 -10.10 20.24 -3.16
C ALA A 46 -10.64 18.97 -3.81
N ALA A 47 -10.13 18.58 -4.98
CA ALA A 47 -10.55 17.38 -5.69
C ALA A 47 -10.02 16.08 -5.04
N ILE A 48 -8.95 16.16 -4.25
CA ILE A 48 -8.32 15.04 -3.55
C ILE A 48 -8.91 14.83 -2.13
N GLU A 49 -9.71 15.78 -1.63
CA GLU A 49 -10.44 15.59 -0.37
C GLU A 49 -11.32 14.32 -0.43
N PRO A 50 -11.42 13.53 0.67
CA PRO A 50 -12.20 12.32 0.65
C PRO A 50 -13.65 12.57 0.34
N THR A 51 -14.08 11.84 -0.67
CA THR A 51 -15.46 11.62 -0.98
C THR A 51 -15.85 10.23 -0.51
N ARG A 52 -17.12 10.04 -0.17
CA ARG A 52 -17.64 8.72 0.26
C ARG A 52 -17.59 7.67 -0.86
N ASP A 53 -17.42 8.10 -2.10
CA ASP A 53 -17.38 7.25 -3.29
C ASP A 53 -15.95 6.81 -3.70
N GLY A 54 -14.92 7.29 -2.99
CA GLY A 54 -13.52 6.94 -3.26
C GLY A 54 -12.96 7.53 -4.57
N SER A 55 -13.65 8.49 -5.19
CA SER A 55 -13.19 9.13 -6.43
C SER A 55 -11.86 9.87 -6.26
N ASN A 56 -11.55 10.34 -5.05
CA ASN A 56 -10.28 10.96 -4.70
C ASN A 56 -9.06 10.06 -4.95
N HIS A 57 -9.16 8.76 -4.66
CA HIS A 57 -8.04 7.83 -4.91
C HIS A 57 -7.73 7.69 -6.41
N LYS A 58 -8.74 7.72 -7.28
CA LYS A 58 -8.53 7.69 -8.74
C LYS A 58 -7.80 8.93 -9.25
N ILE A 59 -8.07 10.09 -8.64
CA ILE A 59 -7.40 11.34 -8.98
C ILE A 59 -5.93 11.27 -8.55
N LEU A 60 -5.64 10.76 -7.35
CA LEU A 60 -4.26 10.57 -6.90
C LEU A 60 -3.48 9.60 -7.79
N LEU A 61 -4.09 8.47 -8.15
CA LEU A 61 -3.49 7.53 -9.10
C LEU A 61 -3.21 8.21 -10.45
N ALA A 62 -4.14 9.02 -10.96
CA ALA A 62 -3.92 9.76 -12.20
C ALA A 62 -2.78 10.78 -12.08
N LEU A 63 -2.67 11.48 -10.95
CA LEU A 63 -1.58 12.43 -10.70
C LEU A 63 -0.23 11.73 -10.59
N ARG A 64 -0.16 10.59 -9.90
CA ARG A 64 1.02 9.72 -9.84
C ARG A 64 1.50 9.29 -11.22
N GLN A 65 0.56 8.87 -12.07
CA GLN A 65 0.85 8.45 -13.45
C GLN A 65 1.44 9.56 -14.34
N LEU A 66 1.24 10.84 -14.00
CA LEU A 66 1.87 11.93 -14.74
C LEU A 66 3.39 11.96 -14.54
N ARG A 67 3.88 11.46 -13.40
CA ARG A 67 5.31 11.53 -12.99
C ARG A 67 5.90 12.93 -13.16
N ASP A 68 5.08 13.94 -12.89
CA ASP A 68 5.46 15.34 -13.03
C ASP A 68 6.14 15.83 -11.75
N SER A 69 7.44 16.17 -11.84
CA SER A 69 8.24 16.66 -10.71
C SER A 69 7.70 17.97 -10.12
N ASP A 70 6.91 18.74 -10.88
CA ASP A 70 6.28 19.97 -10.37
C ASP A 70 5.17 19.65 -9.35
N LEU A 71 4.77 18.39 -9.22
CA LEU A 71 3.80 17.91 -8.22
C LEU A 71 4.44 17.53 -6.88
N THR A 72 5.77 17.52 -6.73
CA THR A 72 6.44 17.21 -5.45
C THR A 72 5.87 17.98 -4.26
N PRO A 73 5.67 19.33 -4.32
CA PRO A 73 5.12 20.07 -3.19
C PRO A 73 3.70 19.64 -2.80
N LEU A 74 2.90 19.16 -3.76
CA LEU A 74 1.57 18.64 -3.48
C LEU A 74 1.67 17.34 -2.69
N PHE A 75 2.55 16.42 -3.07
CA PHE A 75 2.70 15.15 -2.37
C PHE A 75 3.37 15.31 -1.01
N GLU A 76 4.33 16.23 -0.86
CA GLU A 76 4.89 16.60 0.45
C GLU A 76 3.79 17.11 1.40
N ASP A 77 2.92 18.01 0.93
CA ASP A 77 1.78 18.50 1.72
C ASP A 77 0.81 17.36 2.11
N LEU A 78 0.65 16.34 1.26
CA LEU A 78 -0.25 15.22 1.51
C LEU A 78 0.30 14.21 2.54
N LEU A 79 1.62 14.14 2.75
CA LEU A 79 2.22 13.33 3.82
C LEU A 79 1.78 13.78 5.22
N ASP A 80 1.40 15.05 5.36
CA ASP A 80 0.91 15.67 6.59
C ASP A 80 -0.62 15.56 6.76
N SER A 81 -1.31 14.92 5.81
CA SER A 81 -2.75 14.69 5.90
C SER A 81 -3.12 13.80 7.10
N ASN A 82 -4.29 14.03 7.70
CA ASN A 82 -4.85 13.14 8.74
C ASN A 82 -5.41 11.82 8.18
N GLN A 83 -5.27 11.58 6.88
CA GLN A 83 -5.90 10.46 6.20
C GLN A 83 -4.87 9.43 5.77
N PRO A 84 -4.92 8.21 6.33
CA PRO A 84 -3.95 7.14 6.09
C PRO A 84 -3.65 6.92 4.60
N LEU A 85 -4.70 6.78 3.80
CA LEU A 85 -4.56 6.49 2.37
C LEU A 85 -3.89 7.61 1.57
N LEU A 86 -4.19 8.88 1.90
CA LEU A 86 -3.54 10.01 1.23
C LEU A 86 -2.05 10.05 1.51
N ARG A 87 -1.64 9.73 2.75
CA ARG A 87 -0.23 9.69 3.14
C ARG A 87 0.51 8.57 2.42
N ILE A 88 -0.11 7.39 2.30
CA ILE A 88 0.46 6.25 1.56
C ILE A 88 0.58 6.60 0.06
N ASP A 89 -0.49 7.11 -0.56
CA ASP A 89 -0.44 7.50 -1.98
C ASP A 89 0.62 8.59 -2.23
N ALA A 90 0.77 9.55 -1.32
CA ALA A 90 1.81 10.58 -1.39
C ALA A 90 3.23 10.01 -1.26
N LEU A 91 3.45 9.08 -0.33
CA LEU A 91 4.74 8.39 -0.18
C LEU A 91 5.12 7.64 -1.46
N LEU A 92 4.17 6.92 -2.06
CA LEU A 92 4.39 6.19 -3.30
C LEU A 92 4.67 7.16 -4.45
N ALA A 93 3.89 8.23 -4.56
CA ALA A 93 4.10 9.26 -5.57
C ALA A 93 5.51 9.86 -5.49
N LEU A 94 5.98 10.20 -4.28
CA LEU A 94 7.30 10.77 -4.10
C LEU A 94 8.42 9.80 -4.50
N ASN A 95 8.26 8.49 -4.29
CA ASN A 95 9.23 7.50 -4.77
C ASN A 95 9.19 7.30 -6.29
N GLU A 96 8.01 7.45 -6.92
CA GLU A 96 7.88 7.36 -8.38
C GLU A 96 8.47 8.58 -9.11
N LEU A 97 8.53 9.73 -8.44
CA LEU A 97 9.15 10.95 -8.93
C LEU A 97 10.67 10.86 -8.77
N GLU A 98 11.33 10.10 -9.65
CA GLU A 98 12.80 9.98 -9.76
C GLU A 98 13.47 11.34 -10.06
N THR A 99 13.53 12.24 -9.07
CA THR A 99 14.08 13.59 -9.21
C THR A 99 15.58 13.67 -8.90
N GLY A 100 16.23 12.52 -8.70
CA GLY A 100 17.68 12.40 -8.51
C GLY A 100 18.15 12.33 -7.05
N GLU A 101 17.28 12.68 -6.09
CA GLU A 101 17.46 12.34 -4.68
C GLU A 101 16.40 11.31 -4.26
N ALA A 102 16.86 10.14 -3.78
CA ALA A 102 15.97 9.12 -3.27
C ALA A 102 15.26 9.64 -2.02
N VAL A 103 13.94 9.43 -1.95
CA VAL A 103 13.14 9.81 -0.78
C VAL A 103 13.65 9.07 0.45
N GLU A 104 13.92 9.81 1.53
CA GLU A 104 14.28 9.20 2.82
C GLU A 104 13.04 8.55 3.46
N LEU A 105 12.87 7.24 3.26
CA LEU A 105 11.69 6.50 3.72
C LEU A 105 11.56 6.42 5.25
N ARG A 106 12.68 6.15 5.95
CA ARG A 106 12.70 5.93 7.40
C ARG A 106 11.97 7.04 8.19
N PRO A 107 12.32 8.33 8.06
CA PRO A 107 11.64 9.39 8.81
C PRO A 107 10.15 9.51 8.46
N ILE A 108 9.74 9.19 7.24
CA ILE A 108 8.33 9.21 6.83
C ILE A 108 7.57 8.05 7.48
N LEU A 109 8.10 6.82 7.36
CA LEU A 109 7.47 5.60 7.87
C LEU A 109 7.40 5.57 9.41
N THR A 110 8.34 6.18 10.13
CA THR A 110 8.25 6.32 11.60
C THR A 110 7.07 7.19 12.04
N ARG A 111 6.53 8.05 11.17
CA ARG A 111 5.33 8.84 11.46
C ARG A 111 4.04 8.07 11.21
N PHE A 112 4.10 6.89 10.61
CA PHE A 112 2.95 6.07 10.29
C PHE A 112 2.66 5.18 11.50
N ASN A 113 1.38 4.91 11.78
CA ASN A 113 1.09 3.82 12.71
C ASN A 113 1.43 2.46 12.06
N GLN A 114 1.55 1.40 12.86
CA GLN A 114 1.93 0.07 12.38
C GLN A 114 1.10 -0.42 11.18
N ARG A 115 -0.23 -0.19 11.18
CA ARG A 115 -1.10 -0.61 10.06
C ARG A 115 -0.81 0.17 8.78
N GLU A 116 -0.65 1.49 8.89
CA GLU A 116 -0.28 2.34 7.76
C GLU A 116 1.08 1.97 7.20
N ARG A 117 2.05 1.73 8.08
CA ARG A 117 3.42 1.40 7.72
C ARG A 117 3.52 0.05 7.03
N LEU A 118 2.83 -0.98 7.52
CA LEU A 118 2.72 -2.27 6.83
C LEU A 118 2.16 -2.14 5.41
N ILE A 119 1.06 -1.39 5.24
CA ILE A 119 0.46 -1.17 3.91
C ILE A 119 1.43 -0.40 2.99
N ALA A 120 2.12 0.61 3.53
CA ALA A 120 3.11 1.38 2.79
C ALA A 120 4.29 0.52 2.34
N ILE A 121 4.88 -0.28 3.24
CA ILE A 121 5.99 -1.19 2.93
C ILE A 121 5.56 -2.21 1.87
N SER A 122 4.40 -2.84 2.03
CA SER A 122 3.84 -3.77 1.03
C SER A 122 3.73 -3.10 -0.33
N ALA A 123 3.11 -1.91 -0.40
CA ALA A 123 2.92 -1.22 -1.67
C ALA A 123 4.23 -0.76 -2.31
N LEU A 124 5.25 -0.40 -1.52
CA LEU A 124 6.57 -0.06 -2.03
C LEU A 124 7.27 -1.30 -2.63
N ILE A 125 7.13 -2.47 -2.01
CA ILE A 125 7.66 -3.73 -2.55
C ILE A 125 6.89 -4.14 -3.82
N ASP A 126 5.56 -4.16 -3.77
CA ASP A 126 4.68 -4.58 -4.88
C ASP A 126 4.86 -3.73 -6.15
N LEU A 127 5.26 -2.47 -5.98
CA LEU A 127 5.49 -1.53 -7.09
C LEU A 127 6.97 -1.42 -7.48
N ASP A 128 7.85 -2.20 -6.88
CA ASP A 128 9.31 -2.14 -7.08
C ASP A 128 9.88 -0.73 -6.84
N LEU A 129 9.37 -0.06 -5.81
CA LEU A 129 9.75 1.30 -5.39
C LEU A 129 10.62 1.31 -4.12
N LEU A 130 10.92 0.14 -3.56
CA LEU A 130 11.77 0.01 -2.36
C LEU A 130 13.17 -0.43 -2.75
N GLU A 131 14.09 0.51 -2.92
CA GLU A 131 15.48 0.16 -3.22
C GLU A 131 16.18 -0.47 -2.01
N LEU A 132 17.18 -1.30 -2.29
CA LEU A 132 17.92 -2.03 -1.26
C LEU A 132 18.54 -1.15 -0.15
N PRO A 133 19.22 -0.02 -0.45
CA PRO A 133 19.71 0.88 0.59
C PRO A 133 18.57 1.40 1.47
N GLN A 134 17.42 1.75 0.87
CA GLN A 134 16.25 2.21 1.60
C GLN A 134 15.69 1.09 2.47
N ALA A 135 15.50 -0.13 1.94
CA ALA A 135 15.02 -1.29 2.70
C ALA A 135 15.84 -1.53 3.97
N ARG A 136 17.18 -1.46 3.88
CA ARG A 136 18.08 -1.59 5.05
C ARG A 136 17.84 -0.47 6.08
N THR A 137 17.64 0.77 5.64
CA THR A 137 17.33 1.86 6.57
C THR A 137 15.94 1.73 7.22
N VAL A 138 14.96 1.19 6.50
CA VAL A 138 13.61 0.92 7.03
C VAL A 138 13.67 -0.22 8.04
N LEU A 139 14.50 -1.25 7.81
CA LEU A 139 14.75 -2.35 8.73
C LEU A 139 15.33 -1.89 10.09
N ASP A 140 15.91 -0.68 10.15
CA ASP A 140 16.44 -0.07 11.39
C ASP A 140 15.39 0.73 12.20
N ILE A 141 14.12 0.68 11.83
CA ILE A 141 13.04 1.25 12.65
C ILE A 141 12.88 0.41 13.92
N GLU A 142 12.88 1.04 15.09
CA GLU A 142 12.93 0.36 16.41
C GLU A 142 11.66 -0.43 16.75
N ASP A 143 10.51 -0.02 16.20
CA ASP A 143 9.18 -0.55 16.51
C ASP A 143 8.53 -1.28 15.33
N LEU A 144 9.33 -1.91 14.47
CA LEU A 144 8.80 -2.80 13.45
C LEU A 144 8.09 -3.99 14.10
N SER A 145 6.95 -4.35 13.53
CA SER A 145 6.30 -5.62 13.83
C SER A 145 6.98 -6.77 13.10
N GLU A 146 6.73 -7.99 13.57
CA GLU A 146 7.36 -9.20 13.02
C GLU A 146 7.06 -9.36 11.53
N VAL A 147 5.84 -9.04 11.10
CA VAL A 147 5.43 -9.10 9.69
C VAL A 147 6.18 -8.07 8.85
N GLU A 148 6.35 -6.84 9.35
CA GLU A 148 7.09 -5.79 8.64
C GLU A 148 8.57 -6.16 8.52
N GLU A 149 9.16 -6.69 9.59
CA GLU A 149 10.54 -7.16 9.60
C GLU A 149 10.75 -8.33 8.62
N LEU A 150 9.86 -9.34 8.64
CA LEU A 150 9.93 -10.47 7.71
C LEU A 150 9.77 -10.06 6.25
N MET A 151 8.85 -9.14 5.93
CA MET A 151 8.68 -8.62 4.58
C MET A 151 9.94 -7.91 4.07
N LEU A 152 10.55 -7.07 4.90
CA LEU A 152 11.79 -6.37 4.55
C LEU A 152 12.96 -7.34 4.39
N LEU A 153 13.07 -8.35 5.27
CA LEU A 153 14.11 -9.37 5.18
C LEU A 153 13.96 -10.19 3.90
N ALA A 154 12.74 -10.63 3.57
CA ALA A 154 12.46 -11.34 2.33
C ALA A 154 12.82 -10.50 1.10
N HIS A 155 12.40 -9.23 1.05
CA HIS A 155 12.75 -8.30 -0.03
C HIS A 155 14.27 -8.17 -0.20
N ILE A 156 15.00 -7.93 0.89
CA ILE A 156 16.46 -7.79 0.85
C ILE A 156 17.13 -9.08 0.34
N ILE A 157 16.70 -10.26 0.81
CA ILE A 157 17.21 -11.54 0.34
C ILE A 157 16.93 -11.73 -1.16
N GLY A 158 15.73 -11.37 -1.63
CA GLY A 158 15.34 -11.44 -3.04
C GLY A 158 16.20 -10.58 -3.98
N THR A 159 16.80 -9.51 -3.48
CA THR A 159 17.78 -8.72 -4.26
C THR A 159 19.16 -9.37 -4.39
N GLY A 160 19.40 -10.51 -3.71
CA GLY A 160 20.66 -11.26 -3.75
C GLY A 160 21.73 -10.75 -2.76
N GLU A 161 21.38 -9.85 -1.84
CA GLU A 161 22.29 -9.37 -0.78
C GLU A 161 21.90 -9.90 0.61
N ASP A 162 22.40 -11.06 0.97
CA ASP A 162 22.10 -11.78 2.22
C ASP A 162 23.04 -11.47 3.40
N THR A 163 24.09 -10.67 3.17
CA THR A 163 25.20 -10.57 4.12
C THR A 163 24.77 -9.98 5.47
N GLY A 164 24.90 -10.79 6.52
CA GLY A 164 24.63 -10.39 7.91
C GLY A 164 23.16 -10.45 8.34
N LEU A 165 22.24 -10.90 7.47
CA LEU A 165 20.81 -10.96 7.82
C LEU A 165 20.49 -12.09 8.80
N GLY A 166 21.25 -13.18 8.79
CA GLY A 166 21.02 -14.32 9.69
C GLY A 166 21.01 -13.94 11.19
N SER A 167 21.71 -12.89 11.62
CA SER A 167 21.63 -12.43 13.02
C SER A 167 20.30 -11.76 13.37
N ARG A 168 19.56 -11.25 12.37
CA ARG A 168 18.20 -10.70 12.56
C ARG A 168 17.12 -11.76 12.41
N ILE A 169 17.31 -12.73 11.53
CA ILE A 169 16.30 -13.77 11.28
C ILE A 169 16.26 -14.80 12.44
N ARG A 170 17.41 -15.20 13.00
CA ARG A 170 17.47 -16.24 14.05
C ARG A 170 16.61 -15.94 15.29
N PRO A 171 16.58 -14.72 15.85
CA PRO A 171 15.65 -14.39 16.93
C PRO A 171 14.18 -14.67 16.62
N LEU A 172 13.76 -14.55 15.36
CA LEU A 172 12.37 -14.79 14.93
C LEU A 172 11.96 -16.27 15.01
N LEU A 173 12.93 -17.19 15.06
CA LEU A 173 12.67 -18.62 15.31
C LEU A 173 12.22 -18.90 16.75
N GLU A 174 12.45 -17.99 17.69
CA GLU A 174 12.08 -18.17 19.09
C GLU A 174 10.69 -17.59 19.40
N MET A 175 9.99 -17.05 18.39
CA MET A 175 8.66 -16.47 18.54
C MET A 175 7.59 -17.55 18.75
N ASP A 176 6.54 -17.20 19.48
CA ASP A 176 5.41 -18.11 19.73
C ASP A 176 4.55 -18.36 18.49
N ASP A 177 4.56 -17.43 17.52
CA ASP A 177 3.77 -17.51 16.30
C ASP A 177 4.38 -18.51 15.28
N PRO A 178 3.69 -19.62 14.96
CA PRO A 178 4.21 -20.62 14.04
C PRO A 178 4.43 -20.09 12.61
N ALA A 179 3.67 -19.09 12.17
CA ALA A 179 3.83 -18.51 10.84
C ALA A 179 5.15 -17.74 10.76
N THR A 180 5.42 -16.88 11.75
CA THR A 180 6.69 -16.15 11.89
C THR A 180 7.88 -17.09 11.90
N ARG A 181 7.83 -18.17 12.70
CA ARG A 181 8.93 -19.15 12.74
C ARG A 181 9.15 -19.86 11.41
N MET A 182 8.08 -20.30 10.76
CA MET A 182 8.17 -20.99 9.48
C MET A 182 8.77 -20.08 8.39
N ILE A 183 8.32 -18.83 8.31
CA ILE A 183 8.85 -17.85 7.36
C ILE A 183 10.32 -17.56 7.67
N ALA A 184 10.68 -17.34 8.94
CA ALA A 184 12.07 -17.13 9.35
C ALA A 184 12.96 -18.34 8.98
N ALA A 185 12.47 -19.56 9.17
CA ALA A 185 13.17 -20.78 8.81
C ALA A 185 13.36 -20.92 7.30
N LEU A 186 12.35 -20.53 6.51
CA LEU A 186 12.44 -20.47 5.05
C LEU A 186 13.51 -19.47 4.60
N LEU A 187 13.49 -18.24 5.12
CA LEU A 187 14.49 -17.21 4.80
C LEU A 187 15.91 -17.63 5.20
N LEU A 188 16.07 -18.35 6.32
CA LEU A 188 17.37 -18.92 6.71
C LEU A 188 17.84 -20.00 5.72
N ALA A 189 16.93 -20.83 5.21
CA ALA A 189 17.28 -21.84 4.20
C ALA A 189 17.82 -21.20 2.92
N GLU A 190 17.22 -20.09 2.48
CA GLU A 190 17.66 -19.35 1.28
C GLU A 190 19.07 -18.77 1.41
N ILE A 191 19.47 -18.34 2.61
CA ILE A 191 20.82 -17.85 2.88
C ILE A 191 21.81 -18.96 3.28
N GLY A 192 21.42 -20.23 3.13
CA GLY A 192 22.29 -21.40 3.30
C GLY A 192 22.25 -22.10 4.65
N GLU A 193 21.23 -21.85 5.49
CA GLU A 193 21.00 -22.49 6.80
C GLU A 193 19.68 -23.34 6.82
N PRO A 194 19.57 -24.40 6.01
CA PRO A 194 18.32 -25.13 5.78
C PRO A 194 17.87 -26.03 6.95
N GLU A 195 18.72 -26.28 7.94
CA GLU A 195 18.41 -27.14 9.09
C GLU A 195 17.20 -26.67 9.90
N HIS A 196 16.94 -25.37 9.91
CA HIS A 196 15.82 -24.76 10.61
C HIS A 196 14.50 -25.05 9.90
N LEU A 197 14.49 -25.00 8.57
CA LEU A 197 13.31 -25.25 7.75
C LEU A 197 12.80 -26.67 7.95
N GLN A 198 13.69 -27.66 7.94
CA GLN A 198 13.32 -29.06 8.18
C GLN A 198 12.62 -29.26 9.54
N ARG A 199 13.11 -28.58 10.59
CA ARG A 199 12.52 -28.65 11.93
C ARG A 199 11.13 -28.05 11.97
N GLU A 200 10.94 -26.85 11.38
CA GLU A 200 9.63 -26.21 11.38
C GLU A 200 8.63 -26.95 10.49
N MET A 201 9.07 -27.60 9.41
CA MET A 201 8.22 -28.48 8.59
C MET A 201 7.69 -29.68 9.38
N GLU A 202 8.52 -30.29 10.23
CA GLU A 202 8.07 -31.35 11.15
C GLU A 202 7.08 -30.80 12.18
N ALA A 203 7.35 -29.63 12.76
CA ALA A 203 6.45 -28.99 13.71
C ALA A 203 5.10 -28.61 13.08
N PHE A 204 5.10 -28.17 11.81
CA PHE A 204 3.90 -27.81 11.06
C PHE A 204 2.93 -28.98 10.92
N GLN A 205 3.43 -30.20 10.74
CA GLN A 205 2.58 -31.40 10.60
C GLN A 205 1.77 -31.70 11.87
N GLU A 206 2.31 -31.34 13.03
CA GLU A 206 1.71 -31.55 14.35
C GLU A 206 0.76 -30.41 14.78
N LEU A 207 0.68 -29.32 14.02
CA LEU A 207 -0.24 -28.22 14.29
C LEU A 207 -1.70 -28.67 14.09
N ASP A 208 -2.61 -28.03 14.81
CA ASP A 208 -4.04 -28.18 14.54
C ASP A 208 -4.42 -27.53 13.19
N SER A 209 -5.52 -28.00 12.59
CA SER A 209 -5.93 -27.58 11.26
C SER A 209 -6.16 -26.07 11.11
N GLN A 210 -6.62 -25.38 12.17
CA GLN A 210 -6.82 -23.93 12.10
C GLN A 210 -5.48 -23.21 12.04
N THR A 211 -4.53 -23.61 12.88
CA THR A 211 -3.18 -23.04 12.87
C THR A 211 -2.44 -23.36 11.58
N LYS A 212 -2.57 -24.58 11.04
CA LYS A 212 -2.02 -24.93 9.72
C LYS A 212 -2.53 -24.01 8.61
N VAL A 213 -3.83 -23.71 8.59
CA VAL A 213 -4.44 -22.81 7.59
C VAL A 213 -3.85 -21.40 7.68
N LEU A 214 -3.63 -20.89 8.90
CA LEU A 214 -3.02 -19.57 9.11
C LEU A 214 -1.58 -19.54 8.58
N VAL A 215 -0.77 -20.52 8.97
CA VAL A 215 0.62 -20.65 8.52
C VAL A 215 0.68 -20.81 7.00
N GLY A 216 -0.15 -21.69 6.43
CA GLY A 216 -0.23 -21.89 4.98
C GLY A 216 -0.64 -20.63 4.21
N THR A 217 -1.57 -19.83 4.75
CA THR A 217 -1.94 -18.54 4.14
C THR A 217 -0.76 -17.57 4.15
N ALA A 218 -0.07 -17.43 5.27
CA ALA A 218 1.09 -16.54 5.38
C ALA A 218 2.23 -16.95 4.41
N LEU A 219 2.41 -18.26 4.20
CA LEU A 219 3.40 -18.78 3.24
C LEU A 219 3.02 -18.53 1.79
N ILE A 220 1.73 -18.63 1.45
CA ILE A 220 1.23 -18.29 0.13
C ILE A 220 1.42 -16.79 -0.13
N ASP A 221 1.08 -15.95 0.84
CA ASP A 221 1.27 -14.49 0.74
C ASP A 221 2.75 -14.15 0.56
N LEU A 222 3.64 -14.76 1.36
CA LEU A 222 5.09 -14.61 1.19
C LEU A 222 5.57 -15.07 -0.18
N ALA A 223 5.16 -16.24 -0.66
CA ALA A 223 5.59 -16.77 -1.95
C ALA A 223 5.13 -15.92 -3.13
N ASN A 224 3.99 -15.21 -3.00
CA ASN A 224 3.56 -14.25 -4.00
C ASN A 224 4.45 -13.00 -4.04
N TRP A 225 4.98 -12.57 -2.89
CA TRP A 225 5.89 -11.42 -2.80
C TRP A 225 7.35 -11.78 -3.10
N HIS A 226 7.77 -12.97 -2.71
CA HIS A 226 9.14 -13.45 -2.71
C HIS A 226 9.15 -14.92 -3.16
N PRO A 227 9.00 -15.16 -4.46
CA PRO A 227 8.93 -16.53 -5.00
C PRO A 227 10.31 -17.19 -4.97
N THR A 228 10.45 -18.26 -4.19
CA THR A 228 11.75 -18.95 -4.02
C THR A 228 11.65 -20.46 -4.12
N ARG A 229 12.79 -21.07 -4.47
CA ARG A 229 12.87 -22.52 -4.66
C ARG A 229 12.64 -23.27 -3.35
N GLU A 230 13.18 -22.74 -2.26
CA GLU A 230 13.04 -23.29 -0.92
C GLU A 230 11.55 -23.32 -0.50
N GLY A 231 10.77 -22.30 -0.92
CA GLY A 231 9.34 -22.19 -0.68
C GLY A 231 8.51 -23.29 -1.35
N LEU A 232 8.95 -23.84 -2.49
CA LEU A 232 8.21 -24.86 -3.25
C LEU A 232 7.91 -26.12 -2.43
N THR A 233 8.84 -26.52 -1.55
CA THR A 233 8.64 -27.72 -0.75
C THR A 233 7.43 -27.55 0.17
N ILE A 234 7.29 -26.36 0.77
CA ILE A 234 6.19 -26.03 1.65
C ILE A 234 4.90 -25.83 0.85
N LEU A 235 4.96 -25.17 -0.31
CA LEU A 235 3.80 -25.02 -1.19
C LEU A 235 3.27 -26.37 -1.67
N GLY A 236 4.14 -27.33 -2.00
CA GLY A 236 3.76 -28.70 -2.36
C GLY A 236 3.11 -29.48 -1.22
N MET A 237 3.51 -29.20 0.03
CA MET A 237 2.80 -29.73 1.20
C MET A 237 1.41 -29.11 1.32
N ALA A 238 1.31 -27.77 1.18
CA ALA A 238 0.06 -27.04 1.24
C ALA A 238 -0.94 -27.47 0.16
N THR A 239 -0.50 -27.75 -1.08
CA THR A 239 -1.39 -28.25 -2.15
C THR A 239 -1.94 -29.65 -1.86
N SER A 240 -1.18 -30.47 -1.13
CA SER A 240 -1.55 -31.86 -0.80
C SER A 240 -2.29 -32.00 0.53
N ASP A 241 -2.26 -31.00 1.39
CA ASP A 241 -2.85 -31.06 2.74
C ASP A 241 -4.38 -31.09 2.70
N THR A 242 -4.98 -32.13 3.29
CA THR A 242 -6.45 -32.30 3.33
C THR A 242 -7.15 -31.36 4.30
N ASP A 243 -6.40 -30.79 5.25
CA ASP A 243 -6.93 -29.76 6.16
C ASP A 243 -7.21 -28.45 5.41
N PHE A 244 -6.59 -28.26 4.25
CA PHE A 244 -6.76 -27.05 3.44
C PHE A 244 -8.00 -27.18 2.55
N VAL A 245 -8.85 -26.16 2.63
CA VAL A 245 -9.95 -26.00 1.68
C VAL A 245 -9.41 -25.91 0.25
N ARG A 246 -10.21 -26.35 -0.72
CA ARG A 246 -9.79 -26.42 -2.12
C ARG A 246 -9.23 -25.09 -2.66
N SER A 247 -9.81 -23.96 -2.26
CA SER A 247 -9.34 -22.64 -2.69
C SER A 247 -7.93 -22.33 -2.20
N LEU A 248 -7.58 -22.74 -0.98
CA LEU A 248 -6.25 -22.51 -0.42
C LEU A 248 -5.20 -23.41 -1.09
N ARG A 249 -5.58 -24.66 -1.38
CA ARG A 249 -4.72 -25.56 -2.17
C ARG A 249 -4.47 -25.04 -3.58
N LEU A 250 -5.48 -24.47 -4.23
CA LEU A 250 -5.31 -23.82 -5.54
C LEU A 250 -4.42 -22.58 -5.44
N ALA A 251 -4.60 -21.75 -4.41
CA ALA A 251 -3.73 -20.60 -4.19
C ALA A 251 -2.26 -21.00 -3.95
N ALA A 252 -2.01 -22.09 -3.23
CA ALA A 252 -0.65 -22.64 -3.08
C ALA A 252 -0.06 -23.14 -4.40
N ALA A 253 -0.87 -23.78 -5.26
CA ALA A 253 -0.43 -24.20 -6.59
C ALA A 253 -0.13 -23.00 -7.50
N ASP A 254 -0.97 -21.97 -7.47
CA ASP A 254 -0.75 -20.73 -8.22
C ASP A 254 0.50 -19.99 -7.72
N ALA A 255 0.74 -19.93 -6.41
CA ALA A 255 1.97 -19.37 -5.85
C ALA A 255 3.23 -20.18 -6.23
N ALA A 256 3.11 -21.51 -6.35
CA ALA A 256 4.23 -22.34 -6.80
C ALA A 256 4.62 -22.05 -8.25
N LEU A 257 3.67 -21.68 -9.11
CA LEU A 257 3.98 -21.24 -10.48
C LEU A 257 4.79 -19.94 -10.53
N ALA A 258 4.63 -19.04 -9.55
CA ALA A 258 5.37 -17.79 -9.48
C ALA A 258 6.88 -18.00 -9.25
N CYS A 259 7.30 -19.18 -8.79
CA CYS A 259 8.71 -19.55 -8.61
C CYS A 259 9.45 -19.85 -9.93
N GLU A 260 8.78 -19.78 -11.08
CA GLU A 260 9.35 -19.87 -12.44
C GLU A 260 10.31 -21.06 -12.67
N CYS A 261 10.02 -22.22 -12.08
CA CYS A 261 10.85 -23.42 -12.17
C CYS A 261 10.03 -24.66 -12.58
N PRO A 262 10.67 -25.70 -13.14
CA PRO A 262 10.00 -26.95 -13.52
C PRO A 262 9.20 -27.57 -12.36
N GLU A 263 9.75 -27.54 -11.15
CA GLU A 263 9.12 -28.08 -9.95
C GLU A 263 7.81 -27.36 -9.61
N GLY A 264 7.72 -26.05 -9.85
CA GLY A 264 6.47 -25.29 -9.68
C GLY A 264 5.36 -25.74 -10.64
N ILE A 265 5.73 -26.09 -11.88
CA ILE A 265 4.79 -26.62 -12.88
C ILE A 265 4.29 -28.02 -12.49
N GLU A 266 5.12 -28.83 -11.84
CA GLU A 266 4.72 -30.18 -11.37
C GLU A 266 3.73 -30.12 -10.19
N ILE A 267 3.78 -29.06 -9.39
CA ILE A 267 2.88 -28.84 -8.25
C ILE A 267 1.48 -28.39 -8.71
N TRP A 268 1.38 -27.71 -9.87
CA TRP A 268 0.15 -27.17 -10.44
C TRP A 268 -0.66 -28.18 -11.25
#